data_AF-A0A133N690-F1
#
_entry.id   AF-A0A133N690-F1
#
_cell.length_a   1.000
_cell.length_b   1.000
_cell.length_c   1.000
_cell.angle_alpha   90.00
_cell.angle_beta   90.00
_cell.angle_gamma   90.00
#
_symmetry.space_group_name_H-M   'P 1'
#
loop_
_entity.id
_entity.type
_entity.pdbx_description
1 polymer ?
#
loop_
_entity_poly.entity_id
_entity_poly.type
_entity_poly.pdbx_seq_one_letter_code
_entity_poly.pdbx_strand_id
1 'polypeptide(L)' 'MSVYIQLKNGNFIDISNFKYITYPDGHGNIKKVEEFENFYLYNKLLTFVGEKSIISIDSKDIEFIKFDI' A
#
# COMPACT_ATOMS: atom_id res chain seq x y z
N MET A 1 -7.50 -2.40 -11.94
CA MET A 1 -7.32 -1.82 -10.60
C MET A 1 -6.02 -1.03 -10.53
N SER A 2 -6.12 0.21 -10.08
CA SER A 2 -4.98 1.09 -9.81
C SER A 2 -5.04 1.56 -8.36
N VAL A 3 -3.90 1.96 -7.79
CA VAL A 3 -3.89 2.59 -6.47
C VAL A 3 -3.17 3.94 -6.51
N TYR A 4 -3.83 4.93 -5.94
CA TYR A 4 -3.31 6.28 -5.77
C TYR A 4 -2.99 6.51 -4.30
N ILE A 5 -1.74 6.86 -4.01
CA ILE A 5 -1.26 7.10 -2.65
C ILE A 5 -0.81 8.55 -2.57
N GLN A 6 -1.46 9.33 -1.71
CA GLN A 6 -0.96 10.65 -1.34
C GLN A 6 -0.14 10.56 -0.07
N LEU A 7 1.06 11.12 -0.10
CA LEU A 7 1.92 11.25 1.06
C LEU A 7 1.66 12.56 1.80
N LYS A 8 1.95 12.59 3.10
CA LYS A 8 1.79 13.78 3.97
C LYS A 8 2.64 14.97 3.53
N ASN A 9 3.73 14.72 2.81
CA ASN A 9 4.57 15.76 2.24
C ASN A 9 4.01 16.37 0.94
N GLY A 10 2.82 15.94 0.49
CA GLY A 10 2.17 16.43 -0.72
C GLY A 10 2.55 15.69 -2.00
N ASN A 11 3.45 14.70 -1.96
CA ASN A 11 3.79 13.88 -3.11
C ASN A 11 2.72 12.82 -3.39
N PHE A 12 2.63 12.40 -4.65
CA PHE A 12 1.69 11.40 -5.12
C PHE A 12 2.42 10.23 -5.76
N ILE A 13 1.91 9.02 -5.52
CA ILE A 13 2.39 7.79 -6.14
C ILE A 13 1.19 7.12 -6.80
N ASP A 14 1.33 6.81 -8.08
CA ASP A 14 0.36 6.03 -8.85
C ASP A 14 0.97 4.66 -9.18
N ILE A 15 0.22 3.61 -8.90
CA ILE A 15 0.60 2.24 -9.23
C ILE A 15 -0.51 1.65 -10.10
N SER A 16 -0.18 1.52 -11.39
CA SER A 16 -1.02 0.86 -12.37
C SER A 16 -0.93 -0.66 -12.27
N ASN A 17 -2.01 -1.34 -12.67
CA ASN A 17 -2.14 -2.80 -12.58
C ASN A 17 -1.77 -3.31 -11.18
N PHE A 18 -2.28 -2.63 -10.15
CA PHE A 18 -2.07 -2.94 -8.75
C PHE A 18 -2.63 -4.33 -8.42
N LYS A 19 -1.89 -5.12 -7.65
CA LYS A 19 -2.20 -6.52 -7.34
C LYS A 19 -2.53 -6.71 -5.86
N TYR A 20 -1.60 -6.36 -4.97
CA TYR A 20 -1.75 -6.61 -3.53
C TYR A 20 -0.80 -5.73 -2.69
N ILE A 21 -1.09 -5.65 -1.39
CA ILE A 21 -0.17 -5.10 -0.39
C ILE A 21 0.46 -6.23 0.42
N THR A 22 1.72 -6.08 0.80
CA THR A 22 2.35 -6.91 1.83
C THR A 22 2.90 -6.08 2.98
N TYR A 23 3.01 -6.69 4.16
CA TYR A 23 3.68 -6.08 5.31
C TYR A 23 4.15 -7.16 6.31
N PRO A 24 5.20 -6.90 7.11
CA PRO A 24 5.60 -7.80 8.18
C PRO A 24 4.57 -7.82 9.31
N ASP A 25 4.21 -9.01 9.80
CA ASP A 25 3.23 -9.14 10.89
C ASP A 25 3.79 -8.74 12.27
N GLY A 26 5.10 -8.71 12.42
CA GLY A 26 5.81 -8.46 13.69
C GLY A 26 6.32 -9.74 14.36
N HIS A 27 6.01 -10.91 13.80
CA HIS A 27 6.42 -12.24 14.28
C HIS A 27 7.31 -12.98 13.26
N GLY A 28 7.86 -12.26 12.30
CA GLY A 28 8.74 -12.81 11.26
C GLY A 28 8.02 -13.32 10.01
N ASN A 29 6.69 -13.19 9.92
CA ASN A 29 5.95 -13.54 8.71
C ASN A 29 5.59 -12.30 7.89
N ILE A 30 5.31 -12.54 6.60
CA ILE A 30 4.75 -11.53 5.70
C ILE A 30 3.26 -11.80 5.51
N LYS A 31 2.43 -10.79 5.77
CA LYS A 31 1.01 -10.81 5.44
C LYS A 31 0.80 -10.24 4.05
N LYS A 32 -0.20 -10.76 3.35
CA LYS A 32 -0.65 -10.31 2.03
C LYS A 32 -2.10 -9.86 2.14
N VAL A 33 -2.43 -8.74 1.51
CA VAL A 33 -3.77 -8.17 1.44
C VAL A 33 -4.18 -8.07 -0.03
N GLU A 34 -5.25 -8.77 -0.38
CA GLU A 34 -5.89 -8.77 -1.72
C GLU A 34 -7.31 -8.21 -1.68
N GLU A 35 -7.90 -8.07 -0.49
CA GLU A 35 -9.22 -7.49 -0.25
C GLU A 35 -9.07 -6.16 0.49
N PHE A 36 -9.60 -5.07 -0.09
CA PHE A 36 -9.31 -3.71 0.37
C PHE A 36 -10.49 -3.00 1.03
N GLU A 37 -11.69 -3.59 1.04
CA GLU A 37 -12.90 -2.99 1.64
C GLU A 37 -12.70 -2.65 3.13
N ASN A 38 -11.85 -3.41 3.84
CA ASN A 38 -11.53 -3.20 5.25
C ASN A 38 -10.02 -3.00 5.47
N PHE A 39 -9.33 -2.40 4.50
CA PHE A 39 -7.91 -2.11 4.66
C PHE A 39 -7.67 -0.90 5.55
N TYR A 40 -6.85 -1.07 6.58
CA TYR A 40 -6.43 0.00 7.49
C TYR A 40 -4.95 0.30 7.30
N LEU A 41 -4.59 1.57 7.49
CA LEU A 41 -3.20 1.99 7.61
C LEU A 41 -2.64 1.49 8.95
N TYR A 42 -2.11 0.28 8.94
CA TYR A 42 -1.36 -0.26 10.06
C TYR A 42 -0.04 0.48 10.17
N ASN A 43 0.34 0.90 11.38
CA ASN A 43 1.61 1.56 11.71
C ASN A 43 2.84 0.68 11.37
N LYS A 44 3.08 0.46 10.08
CA LYS A 44 3.94 -0.56 9.49
C LYS A 44 4.52 -0.06 8.17
N LEU A 45 5.60 -0.70 7.73
CA LEU A 45 6.09 -0.59 6.36
C LEU A 45 5.15 -1.40 5.45
N LEU A 46 4.45 -0.70 4.56
CA LEU A 46 3.52 -1.30 3.59
C LEU A 46 4.21 -1.37 2.23
N THR A 47 4.23 -2.55 1.63
CA THR A 47 4.74 -2.76 0.27
C THR A 47 3.59 -2.94 -0.70
N PHE A 48 3.46 -2.01 -1.64
CA PHE A 48 2.47 -2.05 -2.70
C PHE A 48 3.07 -2.70 -3.94
N VAL A 49 2.40 -3.74 -4.45
CA VAL A 49 2.87 -4.53 -5.60
C VAL A 49 1.91 -4.33 -6.76
N GLY A 50 2.41 -3.71 -7.82
CA GLY A 50 1.80 -3.67 -9.14
C GLY A 50 2.40 -4.69 -10.10
N GLU A 51 1.99 -4.66 -11.35
CA GLU A 51 2.54 -5.55 -12.38
C GLU A 51 4.01 -5.26 -12.70
N LYS A 52 4.37 -3.97 -12.77
CA LYS A 52 5.71 -3.50 -13.14
C LYS A 52 6.36 -2.61 -12.09
N SER A 53 5.69 -2.39 -10.96
CA SER A 53 6.16 -1.52 -9.89
C SER A 53 6.01 -2.20 -8.54
N ILE A 54 7.01 -1.98 -7.68
CA ILE A 54 6.99 -2.38 -6.27
C ILE A 54 7.51 -1.20 -5.48
N ILE A 55 6.76 -0.75 -4.50
CA ILE A 55 7.18 0.36 -3.63
C ILE A 55 6.84 0.04 -2.18
N SER A 56 7.74 0.41 -1.28
CA SER A 56 7.51 0.29 0.16
C SER A 56 7.45 1.67 0.78
N ILE A 57 6.42 1.92 1.59
CA ILE A 57 6.11 3.21 2.19
C ILE A 57 5.80 2.98 3.66
N ASP A 58 6.39 3.77 4.56
CA ASP A 58 5.94 3.76 5.95
C ASP A 58 4.52 4.35 5.99
N SER A 59 3.57 3.57 6.50
CA SER A 59 2.18 4.00 6.67
C SER A 59 2.01 5.37 7.35
N LYS A 60 2.97 5.78 8.19
CA LYS A 60 2.96 7.10 8.85
C LYS A 60 3.11 8.25 7.86
N ASP A 61 3.74 8.01 6.72
CA ASP A 61 3.97 9.01 5.69
C ASP A 61 2.80 9.09 4.71
N ILE A 62 1.83 8.18 4.79
CA ILE A 62 0.65 8.15 3.94
C ILE A 62 -0.43 9.06 4.55
N GLU A 63 -0.98 9.95 3.72
CA GLU A 63 -2.16 10.76 4.05
C GLU A 63 -3.44 9.98 3.74
N PHE A 64 -3.57 9.47 2.52
CA PHE A 64 -4.64 8.54 2.15
C PHE A 64 -4.23 7.60 1.02
N ILE A 65 -5.04 6.56 0.87
CA ILE A 65 -4.98 5.60 -0.25
C ILE A 65 -6.33 5.57 -0.91
N LYS A 66 -6.36 5.70 -2.24
CA LYS A 66 -7.55 5.49 -3.06
C LYS A 66 -7.31 4.30 -3.97
N PHE A 67 -8.11 3.25 -3.77
CA PHE A 67 -8.17 2.11 -4.68
C PHE A 67 -9.20 2.43 -5.77
N ASP A 68 -8.78 2.36 -7.04
CA ASP A 68 -9.67 2.47 -8.19
C ASP A 68 -9.88 1.06 -8.73
N ILE A 69 -11.02 0.47 -8.35
CA ILE A 69 -11.35 -0.96 -8.51
C ILE A 69 -12.08 -1.17 -9.83
#